data_AF-Q6H415-F1
#
_entry.id   AF-Q6H415-F1
#
_cell.length_a   1.000
_cell.length_b   1.000
_cell.length_c   1.000
_cell.angle_alpha   90.00
_cell.angle_beta   90.00
_cell.angle_gamma   90.00
#
_symmetry.space_group_name_H-M   'P 1'
#
loop_
_entity.id
_entity.type
_entity.pdbx_description
1 polymer ?
#
loop_
_entity_poly.entity_id
_entity_poly.type
_entity_poly.pdbx_seq_one_letter_code
_entity_poly.pdbx_strand_id
1 'polypeptide(L)'
;MPAAAALSDDDRLVVAHCAALSFPPASQPPPPPTTSSSSSGAGAGASFQVHHASHPYPCAAFAFPPSWSAAPGWAAAGRAAFGDAEVDPSLFPSLRSVGSGVPARANAAFLASFGALLDGSPLQSEVSRAVAEEKRIVFTGHSSGGSIATLAAIWFLETCTRRGSVNQAHPFCVTFGAPLVGDNTFNNAVRREGWSQCILNFVVPVDIIPRIPLTPLASATEGIQAVLDWLSPQTPNFSPSGMPLIISQFYENLLRSTLSIASYEACSFMGCTSSILGTLTSFIELSPYRPCGTYLFLTSSEQLAVLTNSDAVLQLLFYCLQLDPQQQLRDAAERSLSAHWQYEPIKQSMMQEIVCVDYLGVVSSTLPGRQMSSTIVGGLELSKEAMLSLSAAGQWEKQRETNQAKIDGASCTKIREALKSLNEYKRTCELHEVSYYDSFKLQREVHDFNANVSRLELAGLWDEIVEMLRRRELPDGFESRQDWVNLGTLYRRLVEPLDIANYYRHSKNEDTGSYLSKGRPRRYKYTQEWHEQSQRISFGSSLESCFWAMAEELQAEIANGKTFEDVRDRVVKLESDAHGWSMSGSLGKDIFLSRSSFVIWWKTLPENHRSASCIAKLVPW
;
A
#
# COMPACT_ATOMS: atom_id res chain seq x y z
N MET A 1 11.76 -7.39 -14.69
CA MET A 1 12.73 -6.78 -13.75
C MET A 1 13.49 -5.66 -14.45
N PRO A 2 13.18 -4.37 -14.21
CA PRO A 2 14.23 -3.36 -14.37
C PRO A 2 15.33 -3.77 -13.39
N ALA A 3 16.59 -3.79 -13.83
CA ALA A 3 17.72 -4.08 -12.95
C ALA A 3 17.51 -3.27 -11.66
N ALA A 4 17.45 -3.93 -10.51
CA ALA A 4 17.61 -3.23 -9.24
C ALA A 4 19.01 -2.61 -9.34
N ALA A 5 19.00 -1.37 -9.81
CA ALA A 5 20.11 -0.67 -10.40
C ALA A 5 21.18 -0.56 -9.32
N ALA A 6 22.42 -0.86 -9.68
CA ALA A 6 23.56 -0.47 -8.86
C ALA A 6 23.32 0.96 -8.37
N LEU A 7 23.46 1.18 -7.06
CA LEU A 7 23.37 2.53 -6.50
C LEU A 7 24.31 3.42 -7.31
N SER A 8 23.78 4.52 -7.84
CA SER A 8 24.63 5.48 -8.56
C SER A 8 25.71 6.00 -7.62
N ASP A 9 26.82 6.52 -8.15
CA ASP A 9 27.88 7.15 -7.34
C ASP A 9 27.29 8.19 -6.37
N ASP A 10 26.31 8.95 -6.85
CA ASP A 10 25.60 9.96 -6.08
C ASP A 10 24.79 9.36 -4.94
N ASP A 11 24.11 8.24 -5.18
CA ASP A 11 23.33 7.54 -4.15
C ASP A 11 24.25 6.93 -3.10
N ARG A 12 25.40 6.38 -3.50
CA ARG A 12 26.41 5.84 -2.58
C ARG A 12 26.93 6.92 -1.63
N LEU A 13 27.23 8.11 -2.14
CA LEU A 13 27.66 9.24 -1.33
C LEU A 13 26.57 9.74 -0.37
N VAL A 14 25.31 9.78 -0.81
CA VAL A 14 24.18 10.12 0.08
C VAL A 14 24.01 9.07 1.18
N VAL A 15 24.11 7.78 0.86
CA VAL A 15 24.04 6.70 1.86
C VAL A 15 25.19 6.81 2.87
N ALA A 16 26.42 7.05 2.40
CA ALA A 16 27.57 7.26 3.29
C ALA A 16 27.37 8.47 4.22
N HIS A 17 26.79 9.56 3.70
CA HIS A 17 26.43 10.73 4.50
C HIS A 17 25.38 10.39 5.57
N CYS A 18 24.29 9.70 5.20
CA CYS A 18 23.26 9.24 6.14
C CYS A 18 23.83 8.34 7.24
N ALA A 19 24.77 7.45 6.89
CA ALA A 19 25.46 6.61 7.87
C ALA A 19 26.33 7.44 8.82
N ALA A 20 27.03 8.47 8.32
CA ALA A 20 27.80 9.39 9.16
C ALA A 20 26.93 10.17 10.16
N LEU A 21 25.72 10.57 9.75
CA LEU A 21 24.75 11.23 10.64
C LEU A 21 24.19 10.29 11.71
N SER A 22 23.96 9.03 11.34
CA SER A 22 23.35 8.04 12.24
C SER A 22 24.35 7.45 13.24
N PHE A 23 25.64 7.41 12.88
CA PHE A 23 26.70 6.80 13.69
C PHE A 23 27.89 7.76 13.83
N PRO A 24 27.82 8.86 14.59
CA PRO A 24 28.96 9.76 14.71
C PRO A 24 30.19 9.05 15.33
N PRO A 25 31.43 9.46 15.00
CA PRO A 25 32.63 8.89 15.61
C PRO A 25 32.58 9.05 17.15
N ALA A 26 33.05 8.04 17.89
CA ALA A 26 33.02 8.01 19.36
C ALA A 26 33.69 9.21 20.07
N SER A 27 34.47 10.02 19.35
CA SER A 27 35.07 11.26 19.83
C SER A 27 34.11 12.47 19.86
N GLN A 28 32.90 12.34 19.32
CA GLN A 28 31.82 13.32 19.47
C GLN A 28 30.69 12.70 20.30
N PRO A 29 30.34 13.26 21.47
CA PRO A 29 29.15 12.83 22.18
C PRO A 29 27.92 13.03 21.28
N PRO A 30 26.89 12.17 21.36
CA PRO A 30 25.66 12.39 20.61
C PRO A 30 25.17 13.82 20.92
N PRO A 31 24.71 14.57 19.91
CA PRO A 31 24.27 15.94 20.11
C PRO A 31 23.21 15.96 21.23
N PRO A 32 23.33 16.87 22.22
CA PRO A 32 22.33 16.97 23.27
C PRO A 32 20.97 17.25 22.63
N PRO A 33 19.85 16.75 23.21
CA PRO A 33 18.54 17.16 22.75
C PRO A 33 18.50 18.69 22.78
N THR A 34 18.28 19.30 21.62
CA THR A 34 18.21 20.75 21.49
C THR A 34 17.04 21.25 22.31
N THR A 35 17.31 21.67 23.53
CA THR A 35 16.43 22.52 24.30
C THR A 35 16.49 23.89 23.63
N SER A 36 15.56 24.14 22.71
CA SER A 36 15.27 25.50 22.28
C SER A 36 14.82 26.26 23.52
N SER A 37 15.72 27.13 24.00
CA SER A 37 15.41 28.11 25.02
C SER A 37 14.26 28.99 24.54
N SER A 38 13.28 29.17 25.43
CA SER A 38 12.19 30.17 25.41
C SER A 38 10.91 29.84 24.64
N SER A 39 10.16 28.85 25.12
CA SER A 39 8.72 29.02 25.38
C SER A 39 8.25 27.99 26.40
N SER A 40 7.80 28.47 27.56
CA SER A 40 7.22 27.66 28.63
C SER A 40 5.92 26.97 28.18
N GLY A 41 5.92 25.64 28.11
CA GLY A 41 4.70 24.82 28.06
C GLY A 41 4.75 23.64 27.09
N ALA A 42 4.56 22.43 27.65
CA ALA A 42 4.17 21.17 27.00
C ALA A 42 5.22 20.30 26.29
N GLY A 43 5.45 19.11 26.87
CA GLY A 43 5.83 17.87 26.19
C GLY A 43 7.32 17.70 25.84
N ALA A 44 7.91 16.57 26.24
CA ALA A 44 9.14 16.06 25.64
C ALA A 44 8.84 15.69 24.18
N GLY A 45 8.81 16.70 23.31
CA GLY A 45 8.46 16.57 21.90
C GLY A 45 9.54 15.80 21.16
N ALA A 46 9.13 14.90 20.27
CA ALA A 46 10.01 14.25 19.32
C ALA A 46 10.80 15.33 18.53
N SER A 47 12.12 15.21 18.50
CA SER A 47 13.02 16.13 17.80
C SER A 47 13.62 15.47 16.58
N PHE A 48 13.97 16.23 15.55
CA PHE A 48 14.76 15.78 14.40
C PHE A 48 15.89 16.78 14.15
N GLN A 49 16.89 16.38 13.37
CA GLN A 49 18.00 17.25 12.96
C GLN A 49 18.00 17.42 11.45
N VAL A 50 18.34 18.62 10.99
CA VAL A 50 18.53 18.91 9.56
C VAL A 50 20.00 19.18 9.31
N HIS A 51 20.58 18.40 8.40
CA HIS A 51 21.96 18.56 7.96
C HIS A 51 21.96 18.97 6.50
N HIS A 52 22.64 20.08 6.19
CA HIS A 52 22.78 20.56 4.83
C HIS A 52 24.16 20.19 4.30
N ALA A 53 24.21 19.44 3.19
CA ALA A 53 25.45 19.17 2.47
C ALA A 53 25.43 19.89 1.13
N SER A 54 26.59 20.38 0.68
CA SER A 54 26.76 21.01 -0.63
C SER A 54 27.44 20.09 -1.67
N HIS A 55 27.99 18.96 -1.22
CA HIS A 55 28.72 17.99 -2.03
C HIS A 55 28.26 16.56 -1.67
N PRO A 56 28.06 15.64 -2.64
CA PRO A 56 28.21 15.80 -4.10
C PRO A 56 27.24 16.80 -4.73
N TYR A 57 26.09 17.06 -4.09
CA TYR A 57 25.10 18.07 -4.50
C TYR A 57 24.45 18.73 -3.28
N PRO A 58 23.78 19.88 -3.46
CA PRO A 58 22.95 20.48 -2.42
C PRO A 58 21.85 19.50 -1.95
N CYS A 59 21.98 19.01 -0.72
CA CYS A 59 20.96 18.17 -0.09
C CYS A 59 20.61 18.67 1.32
N ALA A 60 19.40 18.34 1.76
CA ALA A 60 18.94 18.52 3.12
C ALA A 60 18.56 17.15 3.69
N ALA A 61 19.37 16.65 4.61
CA ALA A 61 19.17 15.37 5.28
C ALA A 61 18.48 15.59 6.63
N PHE A 62 17.27 15.05 6.75
CA PHE A 62 16.43 15.05 7.93
C PHE A 62 16.66 13.75 8.70
N ALA A 63 17.43 13.83 9.80
CA ALA A 63 17.79 12.70 10.63
C ALA A 63 16.87 12.60 11.85
N PHE A 64 16.21 11.45 12.02
CA PHE A 64 15.32 11.18 13.14
C PHE A 64 16.02 10.28 14.17
N PRO A 65 16.08 10.68 15.45
CA PRO A 65 16.71 9.89 16.50
C PRO A 65 15.86 8.66 16.86
N PRO A 66 16.50 7.58 17.33
CA PRO A 66 15.79 6.42 17.83
C PRO A 66 15.11 6.71 19.18
N SER A 67 13.97 6.07 19.39
CA SER A 67 13.34 5.94 20.71
C SER A 67 13.81 4.66 21.41
N TRP A 68 14.33 4.83 22.63
CA TRP A 68 14.77 3.75 23.52
C TRP A 68 13.72 3.34 24.55
N SER A 69 12.46 3.73 24.33
CA SER A 69 11.34 3.38 25.20
C SER A 69 10.31 2.57 24.44
N ALA A 70 9.97 1.39 24.96
CA ALA A 70 9.00 0.49 24.34
C ALA A 70 7.63 1.16 24.23
N ALA A 71 7.18 1.90 25.25
CA ALA A 71 5.98 2.70 25.23
C ALA A 71 6.30 4.15 25.64
N PRO A 72 6.00 5.17 24.83
CA PRO A 72 5.15 5.12 23.63
C PRO A 72 5.91 4.87 22.32
N GLY A 73 7.21 4.53 22.35
CA GLY A 73 8.07 4.57 21.17
C GLY A 73 7.92 3.43 20.17
N TRP A 74 7.43 2.26 20.59
CA TRP A 74 7.32 1.04 19.77
C TRP A 74 5.96 0.36 19.89
N ALA A 75 5.32 0.54 21.04
CA ALA A 75 4.01 0.06 21.40
C ALA A 75 3.16 1.24 21.86
N ALA A 76 2.04 1.48 21.17
CA ALA A 76 1.01 2.38 21.63
C ALA A 76 0.02 1.61 22.52
N ALA A 77 -0.62 2.32 23.46
CA ALA A 77 -1.73 1.74 24.21
C ALA A 77 -2.86 1.36 23.23
N GLY A 78 -3.22 0.08 23.18
CA GLY A 78 -4.22 -0.42 22.23
C GLY A 78 -4.56 -1.90 22.43
N ARG A 79 -5.63 -2.33 21.76
CA ARG A 79 -6.09 -3.73 21.78
C ARG A 79 -5.51 -4.60 20.65
N ALA A 80 -4.86 -3.99 19.66
CA ALA A 80 -4.30 -4.74 18.54
C ALA A 80 -3.09 -5.55 19.02
N ALA A 81 -3.09 -6.85 18.73
CA ALA A 81 -2.06 -7.79 19.18
C ALA A 81 -0.63 -7.36 18.82
N PHE A 82 -0.46 -6.66 17.70
CA PHE A 82 0.84 -6.20 17.19
C PHE A 82 1.02 -4.68 17.23
N GLY A 83 0.11 -3.96 17.90
CA GLY A 83 0.19 -2.49 18.04
C GLY A 83 0.02 -1.71 16.73
N ASP A 84 -0.64 -2.30 15.74
CA ASP A 84 -0.93 -1.69 14.46
C ASP A 84 -2.24 -0.90 14.48
N ALA A 85 -2.30 0.20 13.72
CA ALA A 85 -3.46 1.05 13.52
C ALA A 85 -3.61 1.42 12.05
N GLU A 86 -4.82 1.81 11.65
CA GLU A 86 -5.04 2.34 10.30
C GLU A 86 -4.30 3.66 10.14
N VAL A 87 -3.69 3.87 8.97
CA VAL A 87 -3.08 5.16 8.61
C VAL A 87 -4.18 6.20 8.42
N ASP A 88 -3.89 7.46 8.77
CA ASP A 88 -4.81 8.57 8.51
C ASP A 88 -4.93 8.82 6.98
N PRO A 89 -6.10 8.59 6.35
CA PRO A 89 -6.29 8.81 4.92
C PRO A 89 -6.15 10.28 4.51
N SER A 90 -6.19 11.23 5.45
CA SER A 90 -5.96 12.66 5.17
C SER A 90 -4.47 12.96 4.92
N LEU A 91 -3.58 12.26 5.63
CA LEU A 91 -2.13 12.38 5.49
C LEU A 91 -1.57 11.45 4.43
N PHE A 92 -2.12 10.24 4.33
CA PHE A 92 -1.64 9.17 3.44
C PHE A 92 -2.73 8.61 2.52
N PRO A 93 -3.39 9.44 1.70
CA PRO A 93 -4.48 8.98 0.86
C PRO A 93 -4.08 7.92 -0.16
N SER A 94 -2.82 7.73 -0.55
CA SER A 94 -2.45 6.61 -1.43
C SER A 94 -2.20 5.30 -0.66
N LEU A 95 -1.97 5.32 0.65
CA LEU A 95 -1.72 4.14 1.46
C LEU A 95 -3.01 3.35 1.75
N ARG A 96 -3.56 2.73 0.72
CA ARG A 96 -4.76 1.88 0.74
C ARG A 96 -4.70 0.79 -0.32
N SER A 97 -5.52 -0.24 -0.17
CA SER A 97 -5.88 -1.13 -1.27
C SER A 97 -6.86 -0.38 -2.16
N VAL A 98 -6.50 -0.15 -3.43
CA VAL A 98 -7.26 0.78 -4.27
C VAL A 98 -8.68 0.27 -4.46
N GLY A 99 -8.86 -0.95 -4.96
CA GLY A 99 -10.18 -1.45 -5.32
C GLY A 99 -11.09 -1.87 -4.15
N SER A 100 -10.57 -1.97 -2.92
CA SER A 100 -11.40 -2.22 -1.74
C SER A 100 -11.63 -0.97 -0.87
N GLY A 101 -10.91 0.11 -1.15
CA GLY A 101 -10.89 1.32 -0.34
C GLY A 101 -10.28 1.18 1.06
N VAL A 102 -9.83 -0.02 1.47
CA VAL A 102 -9.35 -0.30 2.84
C VAL A 102 -8.00 0.39 3.07
N PRO A 103 -7.87 1.28 4.08
CA PRO A 103 -6.60 1.91 4.44
C PRO A 103 -5.54 0.88 4.85
N ALA A 104 -4.28 1.19 4.57
CA ALA A 104 -3.16 0.42 5.09
C ALA A 104 -3.09 0.49 6.62
N ARG A 105 -2.41 -0.48 7.22
CA ARG A 105 -2.15 -0.49 8.66
C ARG A 105 -0.66 -0.32 8.91
N ALA A 106 -0.30 0.47 9.92
CA ALA A 106 1.08 0.69 10.32
C ALA A 106 1.21 0.76 11.85
N ASN A 107 2.43 0.69 12.35
CA ASN A 107 2.70 0.68 13.78
C ASN A 107 2.19 1.98 14.42
N ALA A 108 1.26 1.86 15.36
CA ALA A 108 0.56 2.98 15.95
C ALA A 108 1.49 3.93 16.72
N ALA A 109 2.55 3.42 17.35
CA ALA A 109 3.54 4.23 18.05
C ALA A 109 4.36 5.08 17.07
N PHE A 110 4.77 4.50 15.93
CA PHE A 110 5.49 5.25 14.89
C PHE A 110 4.59 6.29 14.22
N LEU A 111 3.32 5.95 13.95
CA LEU A 111 2.32 6.90 13.44
C LEU A 111 2.10 8.07 14.42
N ALA A 112 1.91 7.80 15.70
CA ALA A 112 1.71 8.82 16.72
C ALA A 112 2.95 9.73 16.87
N SER A 113 4.15 9.13 16.87
CA SER A 113 5.41 9.88 16.94
C SER A 113 5.61 10.78 15.72
N PHE A 114 5.28 10.29 14.52
CA PHE A 114 5.33 11.08 13.29
C PHE A 114 4.26 12.19 13.26
N GLY A 115 3.04 11.92 13.71
CA GLY A 115 1.99 12.93 13.85
C GLY A 115 2.41 14.06 14.80
N ALA A 116 2.98 13.71 15.96
CA ALA A 116 3.52 14.70 16.90
C ALA A 116 4.66 15.55 16.29
N LEU A 117 5.50 14.95 15.43
CA LEU A 117 6.51 15.70 14.67
C LEU A 117 5.88 16.65 13.66
N LEU A 118 4.84 16.23 12.93
CA LEU A 118 4.18 17.08 11.95
C LEU A 118 3.48 18.29 12.59
N ASP A 119 2.84 18.10 13.75
CA ASP A 119 2.05 19.15 14.41
C ASP A 119 2.87 20.03 15.35
N GLY A 120 3.89 19.47 16.01
CA GLY A 120 4.62 20.11 17.10
C GLY A 120 6.03 20.58 16.76
N SER A 121 6.51 20.39 15.52
CA SER A 121 7.89 20.69 15.14
C SER A 121 7.97 21.49 13.83
N PRO A 122 9.13 22.11 13.50
CA PRO A 122 9.29 22.86 12.25
C PRO A 122 9.48 21.96 11.01
N LEU A 123 9.23 20.64 11.10
CA LEU A 123 9.48 19.68 10.01
C LEU A 123 8.86 20.12 8.68
N GLN A 124 7.58 20.50 8.68
CA GLN A 124 6.88 20.90 7.45
C GLN A 124 7.49 22.16 6.81
N SER A 125 7.81 23.17 7.63
CA SER A 125 8.44 24.41 7.16
C SER A 125 9.85 24.17 6.66
N GLU A 126 10.63 23.32 7.33
CA GLU A 126 12.01 23.01 6.95
C GLU A 126 12.09 22.21 5.64
N VAL A 127 11.20 21.22 5.47
CA VAL A 127 11.08 20.50 4.19
C VAL A 127 10.66 21.46 3.07
N SER A 128 9.68 22.31 3.32
CA SER A 128 9.23 23.31 2.32
C SER A 128 10.34 24.29 1.94
N ARG A 129 11.15 24.73 2.92
CA ARG A 129 12.31 25.59 2.71
C ARG A 129 13.38 24.91 1.87
N ALA A 130 13.74 23.67 2.20
CA ALA A 130 14.74 22.91 1.45
C ALA A 130 14.29 22.64 0.00
N VAL A 131 12.99 22.39 -0.22
CA VAL A 131 12.42 22.27 -1.58
C VAL A 131 12.52 23.60 -2.35
N ALA A 132 12.20 24.72 -1.70
CA ALA A 132 12.30 26.05 -2.33
C ALA A 132 13.76 26.44 -2.67
N GLU A 133 14.73 25.90 -1.92
CA GLU A 133 16.17 26.04 -2.17
C GLU A 133 16.68 25.03 -3.22
N GLU A 134 15.81 24.29 -3.90
CA GLU A 134 16.12 23.26 -4.90
C GLU A 134 17.09 22.17 -4.39
N LYS A 135 17.07 21.90 -3.09
CA LYS A 135 17.88 20.85 -2.47
C LYS A 135 17.23 19.49 -2.63
N ARG A 136 18.05 18.46 -2.81
CA ARG A 136 17.60 17.06 -2.70
C ARG A 136 17.19 16.78 -1.25
N ILE A 137 15.96 16.32 -1.05
CA ILE A 137 15.43 15.96 0.27
C ILE A 137 15.83 14.53 0.60
N VAL A 138 16.43 14.33 1.78
CA VAL A 138 16.82 13.00 2.26
C VAL A 138 16.25 12.81 3.67
N PHE A 139 15.56 11.71 3.92
CA PHE A 139 15.10 11.31 5.25
C PHE A 139 15.95 10.12 5.72
N THR A 140 16.41 10.15 6.95
CA THR A 140 17.26 9.07 7.48
C THR A 140 17.03 8.84 8.96
N GLY A 141 17.37 7.64 9.42
CA GLY A 141 17.35 7.29 10.82
C GLY A 141 17.84 5.88 11.07
N HIS A 142 18.34 5.67 12.28
CA HIS A 142 18.70 4.36 12.83
C HIS A 142 17.60 3.84 13.74
N SER A 143 17.43 2.53 13.81
CA SER A 143 16.42 1.89 14.67
C SER A 143 15.02 2.44 14.40
N SER A 144 14.21 2.70 15.44
CA SER A 144 12.88 3.33 15.30
C SER A 144 12.89 4.69 14.60
N GLY A 145 14.01 5.44 14.63
CA GLY A 145 14.16 6.67 13.86
C GLY A 145 14.07 6.42 12.34
N GLY A 146 14.52 5.26 11.87
CA GLY A 146 14.38 4.85 10.46
C GLY A 146 12.92 4.55 10.08
N SER A 147 12.11 4.04 11.00
CA SER A 147 10.66 3.88 10.78
C SER A 147 9.96 5.23 10.63
N ILE A 148 10.35 6.22 11.45
CA ILE A 148 9.86 7.62 11.31
C ILE A 148 10.32 8.25 10.00
N ALA A 149 11.59 8.03 9.61
CA ALA A 149 12.11 8.50 8.31
C ALA A 149 11.32 7.94 7.13
N THR A 150 10.89 6.67 7.20
CA THR A 150 10.06 6.03 6.19
C THR A 150 8.68 6.68 6.08
N LEU A 151 8.03 6.97 7.21
CA LEU A 151 6.75 7.69 7.22
C LEU A 151 6.90 9.12 6.67
N ALA A 152 7.96 9.83 7.05
CA ALA A 152 8.26 11.17 6.54
C ALA A 152 8.50 11.18 5.02
N ALA A 153 9.23 10.20 4.51
CA ALA A 153 9.48 10.05 3.08
C ALA A 153 8.18 9.81 2.30
N ILE A 154 7.30 8.93 2.78
CA ILE A 154 6.02 8.64 2.13
C ILE A 154 5.09 9.86 2.19
N TRP A 155 5.02 10.56 3.32
CA TRP A 155 4.26 11.81 3.45
C TRP A 155 4.71 12.86 2.43
N PHE A 156 6.02 13.00 2.27
CA PHE A 156 6.59 13.93 1.29
C PHE A 156 6.33 13.48 -0.16
N LEU A 157 6.49 12.19 -0.45
CA LEU A 157 6.19 11.59 -1.77
C LEU A 157 4.72 11.76 -2.16
N GLU A 158 3.79 11.54 -1.23
CA GLU A 158 2.35 11.77 -1.43
C GLU A 158 2.08 13.24 -1.81
N THR A 159 2.69 14.17 -1.07
CA THR A 159 2.56 15.62 -1.32
C THR A 159 3.09 16.00 -2.71
N CYS A 160 4.27 15.50 -3.09
CA CYS A 160 4.87 15.76 -4.41
C CYS A 160 4.03 15.15 -5.54
N THR A 161 3.55 13.92 -5.34
CA THR A 161 2.74 13.17 -6.28
C THR A 161 1.44 13.91 -6.59
N ARG A 162 0.74 14.42 -5.57
CA ARG A 162 -0.51 15.18 -5.76
C ARG A 162 -0.33 16.54 -6.40
N ARG A 163 0.81 17.20 -6.20
CA ARG A 163 1.14 18.48 -6.86
C ARG A 163 1.61 18.33 -8.31
N GLY A 164 1.81 17.09 -8.79
CA GLY A 164 2.34 16.82 -10.12
C GLY A 164 3.84 17.11 -10.26
N SER A 165 4.55 17.32 -9.15
CA SER A 165 5.96 17.72 -9.11
C SER A 165 6.94 16.54 -9.04
N VAL A 166 6.50 15.34 -9.42
CA VAL A 166 7.28 14.09 -9.27
C VAL A 166 8.65 14.18 -9.96
N ASN A 167 8.79 15.01 -11.00
CA ASN A 167 10.04 15.16 -11.75
C ASN A 167 11.14 15.95 -11.01
N GLN A 168 10.86 16.58 -9.86
CA GLN A 168 11.86 17.37 -9.11
C GLN A 168 12.22 16.78 -7.74
N ALA A 169 11.53 15.72 -7.30
CA ALA A 169 11.75 15.12 -6.00
C ALA A 169 11.90 13.60 -6.15
N HIS A 170 13.14 13.15 -6.31
CA HIS A 170 13.51 11.80 -5.89
C HIS A 170 13.98 11.91 -4.44
N PRO A 171 13.09 12.00 -3.44
CA PRO A 171 13.53 11.94 -2.05
C PRO A 171 14.17 10.58 -1.80
N PHE A 172 15.20 10.56 -0.97
CA PHE A 172 15.81 9.32 -0.53
C PHE A 172 15.45 9.09 0.92
N CYS A 173 14.83 7.96 1.22
CA CYS A 173 14.79 7.44 2.58
C CYS A 173 15.92 6.43 2.71
N VAL A 174 16.83 6.65 3.65
CA VAL A 174 17.91 5.72 3.96
C VAL A 174 17.81 5.35 5.43
N THR A 175 17.52 4.08 5.72
CA THR A 175 17.33 3.60 7.10
C THR A 175 18.38 2.56 7.46
N PHE A 176 18.75 2.49 8.74
CA PHE A 176 19.72 1.53 9.26
C PHE A 176 19.10 0.74 10.40
N GLY A 177 18.93 -0.58 10.21
CA GLY A 177 18.37 -1.45 11.24
C GLY A 177 16.98 -1.03 11.69
N ALA A 178 16.16 -0.53 10.76
CA ALA A 178 14.83 -0.04 11.09
C ALA A 178 13.81 -1.19 11.27
N PRO A 179 12.93 -1.10 12.28
CA PRO A 179 11.76 -1.95 12.40
C PRO A 179 10.83 -1.86 11.19
N LEU A 180 10.14 -2.96 10.88
CA LEU A 180 9.02 -2.95 9.94
C LEU A 180 7.95 -1.94 10.35
N VAL A 181 7.38 -1.24 9.37
CA VAL A 181 6.49 -0.10 9.61
C VAL A 181 5.02 -0.44 9.37
N GLY A 182 4.72 -1.07 8.23
CA GLY A 182 3.36 -1.23 7.73
C GLY A 182 3.05 -2.65 7.28
N ASP A 183 1.78 -2.90 6.99
CA ASP A 183 1.26 -4.18 6.53
C ASP A 183 1.50 -4.43 5.03
N ASN A 184 0.93 -5.51 4.49
CA ASN A 184 1.01 -5.78 3.06
C ASN A 184 0.35 -4.69 2.21
N THR A 185 -0.76 -4.11 2.67
CA THR A 185 -1.45 -3.01 1.98
C THR A 185 -0.55 -1.77 1.88
N PHE A 186 0.21 -1.48 2.95
CA PHE A 186 1.22 -0.43 2.98
C PHE A 186 2.29 -0.62 1.91
N ASN A 187 2.95 -1.78 1.88
CA ASN A 187 3.99 -2.09 0.88
C ASN A 187 3.41 -2.08 -0.56
N ASN A 188 2.23 -2.66 -0.76
CA ASN A 188 1.58 -2.70 -2.07
C ASN A 188 1.29 -1.29 -2.60
N ALA A 189 0.80 -0.39 -1.73
CA ALA A 189 0.57 1.00 -2.09
C ALA A 189 1.86 1.72 -2.47
N VAL A 190 2.93 1.57 -1.68
CA VAL A 190 4.25 2.16 -1.99
C VAL A 190 4.80 1.64 -3.32
N ARG A 191 4.60 0.36 -3.66
CA ARG A 191 5.00 -0.21 -4.95
C ARG A 191 4.18 0.33 -6.11
N ARG A 192 2.86 0.36 -5.93
CA ARG A 192 1.91 0.84 -6.94
C ARG A 192 2.20 2.29 -7.36
N GLU A 193 2.53 3.15 -6.40
CA GLU A 193 2.87 4.55 -6.69
C GLU A 193 4.32 4.74 -7.19
N GLY A 194 5.10 3.66 -7.30
CA GLY A 194 6.50 3.73 -7.70
C GLY A 194 7.35 4.46 -6.67
N TRP A 195 7.14 4.22 -5.38
CA TRP A 195 7.88 4.84 -4.28
C TRP A 195 8.90 3.89 -3.65
N SER A 196 8.80 2.59 -3.88
CA SER A 196 9.66 1.59 -3.24
C SER A 196 11.15 1.80 -3.50
N GLN A 197 11.53 2.25 -4.70
CA GLN A 197 12.92 2.53 -5.05
C GLN A 197 13.50 3.76 -4.33
N CYS A 198 12.65 4.62 -3.76
CA CYS A 198 13.06 5.78 -2.97
C CYS A 198 13.38 5.41 -1.52
N ILE A 199 13.08 4.18 -1.09
CA ILE A 199 13.22 3.73 0.30
C ILE A 199 14.24 2.60 0.36
N LEU A 200 15.40 2.88 0.93
CA LEU A 200 16.54 1.97 1.08
C LEU A 200 16.69 1.59 2.55
N ASN A 201 16.55 0.31 2.86
CA ASN A 201 16.68 -0.22 4.22
C ASN A 201 17.95 -1.07 4.32
N PHE A 202 18.92 -0.61 5.09
CA PHE A 202 20.14 -1.36 5.39
C PHE A 202 19.93 -2.26 6.59
N VAL A 203 20.28 -3.54 6.45
CA VAL A 203 20.09 -4.54 7.50
C VAL A 203 21.38 -5.36 7.68
N VAL A 204 21.93 -5.38 8.90
CA VAL A 204 22.89 -6.41 9.28
C VAL A 204 22.10 -7.72 9.44
N PRO A 205 22.51 -8.84 8.82
CA PRO A 205 21.71 -10.06 8.74
C PRO A 205 21.17 -10.57 10.07
N VAL A 206 21.96 -10.50 11.14
CA VAL A 206 21.58 -10.98 12.48
C VAL A 206 20.97 -9.90 13.38
N ASP A 207 20.79 -8.66 12.91
CA ASP A 207 20.22 -7.58 13.73
C ASP A 207 18.80 -7.94 14.22
N ILE A 208 18.59 -7.92 15.53
CA ILE A 208 17.28 -8.25 16.12
C ILE A 208 16.20 -7.21 15.81
N ILE A 209 16.57 -5.94 15.66
CA ILE A 209 15.63 -4.82 15.67
C ILE A 209 14.61 -4.85 14.53
N PRO A 210 15.01 -5.08 13.25
CA PRO A 210 14.05 -5.14 12.15
C PRO A 210 12.94 -6.17 12.34
N ARG A 211 13.16 -7.18 13.20
CA ARG A 211 12.23 -8.30 13.40
C ARG A 211 11.25 -8.06 14.55
N ILE A 212 11.53 -7.14 15.49
CA ILE A 212 10.70 -6.92 16.69
C ILE A 212 9.19 -6.83 16.40
N PRO A 213 8.71 -6.12 15.36
CA PRO A 213 7.27 -6.04 15.05
C PRO A 213 6.62 -7.39 14.70
N LEU A 214 7.40 -8.43 14.41
CA LEU A 214 6.90 -9.77 14.12
C LEU A 214 6.44 -10.53 15.36
N THR A 215 6.66 -10.02 16.56
CA THR A 215 6.22 -10.61 17.83
C THR A 215 4.98 -9.90 18.39
N PRO A 216 3.96 -10.65 18.90
CA PRO A 216 2.83 -10.05 19.59
C PRO A 216 3.25 -9.24 20.82
N LEU A 217 2.68 -8.05 21.02
CA LEU A 217 3.03 -7.14 22.11
C LEU A 217 2.75 -7.71 23.51
N ALA A 218 1.69 -8.53 23.63
CA ALA A 218 1.25 -9.12 24.89
C ALA A 218 2.34 -9.96 25.57
N SER A 219 3.22 -10.60 24.80
CA SER A 219 4.33 -11.42 25.29
C SER A 219 5.70 -10.75 25.17
N ALA A 220 5.74 -9.53 24.61
CA ALA A 220 6.99 -8.91 24.18
C ALA A 220 7.33 -7.60 24.89
N THR A 221 6.36 -6.87 25.47
CA THR A 221 6.59 -5.48 25.91
C THR A 221 7.77 -5.32 26.89
N GLU A 222 7.86 -6.16 27.91
CA GLU A 222 8.99 -6.13 28.87
C GLU A 222 10.31 -6.55 28.22
N GLY A 223 10.28 -7.54 27.33
CA GLY A 223 11.43 -7.99 26.56
C GLY A 223 11.95 -6.93 25.60
N ILE A 224 11.05 -6.21 24.91
CA ILE A 224 11.37 -5.07 24.05
C ILE A 224 12.01 -3.98 24.89
N GLN A 225 11.44 -3.62 26.04
CA GLN A 225 12.05 -2.60 26.90
C GLN A 225 13.46 -3.02 27.36
N ALA A 226 13.65 -4.27 27.78
CA ALA A 226 14.96 -4.77 28.19
C ALA A 226 15.99 -4.75 27.04
N VAL A 227 15.57 -5.07 25.80
CA VAL A 227 16.41 -4.94 24.60
C VAL A 227 16.77 -3.47 24.34
N LEU A 228 15.80 -2.56 24.42
CA LEU A 228 16.03 -1.13 24.19
C LEU A 228 16.94 -0.52 25.27
N ASP A 229 16.75 -0.90 26.54
CA ASP A 229 17.61 -0.49 27.66
C ASP A 229 19.05 -0.96 27.45
N TRP A 230 19.23 -2.19 26.95
CA TRP A 230 20.54 -2.76 26.63
C TRP A 230 21.21 -2.06 25.44
N LEU A 231 20.45 -1.65 24.43
CA LEU A 231 20.99 -0.98 23.26
C LEU A 231 21.20 0.52 23.47
N SER A 232 20.53 1.13 24.45
CA SER A 232 20.61 2.56 24.73
C SER A 232 22.04 3.01 25.02
N PRO A 233 22.55 4.04 24.31
CA PRO A 233 23.88 4.60 24.58
C PRO A 233 24.06 5.16 26.00
N GLN A 234 22.96 5.41 26.73
CA GLN A 234 22.99 5.95 28.09
C GLN A 234 23.15 4.88 29.16
N THR A 235 22.92 3.61 28.82
CA THR A 235 23.14 2.49 29.73
C THR A 235 24.59 2.03 29.59
N PRO A 236 25.36 1.89 30.68
CA PRO A 236 26.67 1.27 30.59
C PRO A 236 26.48 -0.18 30.12
N ASN A 237 26.87 -0.50 28.87
CA ASN A 237 26.71 -1.82 28.22
C ASN A 237 27.49 -2.97 28.90
N PHE A 238 27.95 -2.77 30.14
CA PHE A 238 28.82 -3.67 30.88
C PHE A 238 28.38 -3.75 32.35
N SER A 239 27.23 -4.38 32.60
CA SER A 239 26.97 -4.92 33.94
C SER A 239 27.79 -6.21 34.11
N PRO A 240 28.51 -6.42 35.23
CA PRO A 240 29.23 -7.67 35.52
C PRO A 240 28.33 -8.91 35.48
N SER A 241 27.01 -8.73 35.63
CA SER A 241 26.00 -9.80 35.58
C SER A 241 25.75 -10.35 34.16
N GLY A 242 26.30 -9.72 33.13
CA GLY A 242 26.02 -10.04 31.73
C GLY A 242 24.57 -9.74 31.33
N MET A 243 24.19 -10.18 30.12
CA MET A 243 22.85 -9.96 29.56
C MET A 243 21.75 -10.54 30.46
N PRO A 244 20.68 -9.78 30.78
CA PRO A 244 19.50 -10.27 31.48
C PRO A 244 18.83 -11.47 30.78
N LEU A 245 18.36 -12.46 31.56
CA LEU A 245 17.69 -13.66 31.05
C LEU A 245 16.47 -13.33 30.17
N ILE A 246 15.74 -12.28 30.53
CA ILE A 246 14.54 -11.82 29.79
C ILE A 246 14.86 -11.50 28.32
N ILE A 247 16.07 -11.04 28.01
CA ILE A 247 16.48 -10.73 26.63
C ILE A 247 16.66 -12.03 25.82
N SER A 248 17.27 -13.06 26.42
CA SER A 248 17.39 -14.37 25.77
C SER A 248 16.02 -15.04 25.55
N GLN A 249 15.11 -14.92 26.52
CA GLN A 249 13.73 -15.40 26.39
C GLN A 249 12.96 -14.63 25.30
N PHE A 250 13.14 -13.31 25.24
CA PHE A 250 12.54 -12.48 24.20
C PHE A 250 13.06 -12.87 22.81
N TYR A 251 14.37 -13.08 22.67
CA TYR A 251 14.99 -13.56 21.43
C TYR A 251 14.38 -14.90 20.96
N GLU A 252 14.19 -15.85 21.87
CA GLU A 252 13.53 -17.13 21.56
C GLU A 252 12.07 -16.93 21.10
N ASN A 253 11.32 -16.07 21.79
CA ASN A 253 9.95 -15.75 21.41
C ASN A 253 9.87 -15.08 20.05
N LEU A 254 10.77 -14.14 19.78
CA LEU A 254 10.91 -13.47 18.50
C LEU A 254 11.17 -14.45 17.36
N LEU A 255 12.09 -15.40 17.56
CA LEU A 255 12.37 -16.45 16.59
C LEU A 255 11.15 -17.30 16.27
N ARG A 256 10.37 -17.69 17.29
CA ARG A 256 9.16 -18.50 17.13
C ARG A 256 8.07 -17.74 16.37
N SER A 257 7.86 -16.46 16.69
CA SER A 257 6.87 -15.64 15.98
C SER A 257 7.29 -15.38 14.54
N THR A 258 8.56 -15.07 14.32
CA THR A 258 9.15 -14.86 12.99
C THR A 258 9.07 -16.13 12.13
N LEU A 259 9.39 -17.30 12.70
CA LEU A 259 9.21 -18.60 12.04
C LEU A 259 7.77 -18.83 11.63
N SER A 260 6.82 -18.50 12.51
CA SER A 260 5.39 -18.75 12.28
C SER A 260 4.87 -17.99 11.07
N ILE A 261 5.20 -16.70 10.96
CA ILE A 261 4.81 -15.89 9.80
C ILE A 261 5.59 -16.25 8.53
N ALA A 262 6.90 -16.49 8.61
CA ALA A 262 7.70 -16.89 7.45
C ALA A 262 7.23 -18.23 6.87
N SER A 263 6.92 -19.20 7.72
CA SER A 263 6.39 -20.51 7.32
C SER A 263 4.99 -20.40 6.72
N TYR A 264 4.12 -19.59 7.33
CA TYR A 264 2.77 -19.35 6.82
C TYR A 264 2.80 -18.79 5.39
N GLU A 265 3.60 -17.75 5.16
CA GLU A 265 3.73 -17.13 3.83
C GLU A 265 4.37 -18.10 2.83
N ALA A 266 5.43 -18.83 3.22
CA ALA A 266 6.04 -19.85 2.37
C ALA A 266 5.02 -20.94 1.95
N CYS A 267 4.18 -21.43 2.88
CA CYS A 267 3.11 -22.36 2.58
C CYS A 267 2.06 -21.76 1.63
N SER A 268 1.72 -20.48 1.80
CA SER A 268 0.79 -19.77 0.93
C SER A 268 1.33 -19.68 -0.51
N PHE A 269 2.62 -19.34 -0.68
CA PHE A 269 3.25 -19.24 -2.00
C PHE A 269 3.35 -20.56 -2.74
N MET A 270 3.53 -21.66 -1.99
CA MET A 270 3.57 -23.01 -2.53
C MET A 270 2.17 -23.54 -2.93
N GLY A 271 1.12 -22.72 -2.83
CA GLY A 271 -0.24 -23.08 -3.23
C GLY A 271 -0.89 -24.10 -2.29
N CYS A 272 -0.54 -24.08 -1.00
CA CYS A 272 -1.16 -24.96 -0.02
C CYS A 272 -2.66 -24.67 0.08
N THR A 273 -3.48 -25.56 -0.46
CA THR A 273 -4.96 -25.47 -0.45
C THR A 273 -5.58 -26.05 0.82
N SER A 274 -4.76 -26.38 1.82
CA SER A 274 -5.25 -26.98 3.06
C SER A 274 -6.12 -25.99 3.84
N SER A 275 -7.36 -26.38 4.14
CA SER A 275 -8.26 -25.63 5.01
C SER A 275 -7.70 -25.43 6.42
N ILE A 276 -6.73 -26.26 6.82
CA ILE A 276 -5.99 -26.12 8.08
C ILE A 276 -5.27 -24.78 8.12
N LEU A 277 -4.71 -24.28 7.01
CA LEU A 277 -3.95 -23.02 7.02
C LEU A 277 -4.84 -21.85 7.43
N GLY A 278 -6.06 -21.78 6.89
CA GLY A 278 -7.06 -20.78 7.31
C GLY A 278 -7.51 -20.99 8.76
N THR A 279 -7.75 -22.23 9.16
CA THR A 279 -8.11 -22.58 10.54
C THR A 279 -7.03 -22.16 11.55
N LEU A 280 -5.74 -22.35 11.23
CA LEU A 280 -4.62 -21.98 12.09
C LEU A 280 -4.57 -20.48 12.38
N THR A 281 -4.90 -19.64 11.39
CA THR A 281 -4.94 -18.17 11.61
C THR A 281 -6.03 -17.72 12.57
N SER A 282 -7.00 -18.58 12.91
CA SER A 282 -7.98 -18.29 13.96
C SER A 282 -7.45 -18.53 15.38
N PHE A 283 -6.35 -19.28 15.52
CA PHE A 283 -5.72 -19.62 16.80
C PHE A 283 -4.34 -18.99 16.99
N ILE A 284 -3.66 -18.67 15.89
CA ILE A 284 -2.32 -18.08 15.89
C ILE A 284 -2.43 -16.67 15.32
N GLU A 285 -2.17 -15.70 16.15
CA GLU A 285 -2.01 -14.32 15.73
C GLU A 285 -0.71 -14.18 14.94
N LEU A 286 -0.81 -13.84 13.66
CA LEU A 286 0.31 -13.61 12.77
C LEU A 286 0.53 -12.11 12.59
N SER A 287 1.80 -11.68 12.62
CA SER A 287 2.13 -10.26 12.49
C SER A 287 1.67 -9.72 11.13
N PRO A 288 0.99 -8.56 11.09
CA PRO A 288 0.58 -7.95 9.83
C PRO A 288 1.74 -7.28 9.10
N TYR A 289 2.84 -6.93 9.80
CA TYR A 289 3.92 -6.12 9.25
C TYR A 289 4.68 -6.84 8.13
N ARG A 290 5.01 -6.11 7.07
CA ARG A 290 5.74 -6.61 5.90
C ARG A 290 6.90 -5.67 5.51
N PRO A 291 7.99 -6.20 4.93
CA PRO A 291 9.05 -5.40 4.35
C PRO A 291 8.53 -4.39 3.31
N CYS A 292 8.97 -3.14 3.40
CA CYS A 292 8.58 -2.07 2.48
C CYS A 292 9.82 -1.35 1.95
N GLY A 293 9.90 -1.18 0.62
CA GLY A 293 11.05 -0.60 -0.06
C GLY A 293 12.09 -1.64 -0.50
N THR A 294 13.29 -1.18 -0.78
CA THR A 294 14.44 -2.01 -1.16
C THR A 294 15.27 -2.34 0.08
N TYR A 295 15.60 -3.61 0.28
CA TYR A 295 16.43 -4.06 1.40
C TYR A 295 17.83 -4.39 0.91
N LEU A 296 18.84 -3.90 1.64
CA LEU A 296 20.25 -4.14 1.41
C LEU A 296 20.84 -4.84 2.63
N PHE A 297 21.12 -6.13 2.50
CA PHE A 297 21.73 -6.92 3.56
C PHE A 297 23.26 -6.82 3.49
N LEU A 298 23.87 -6.50 4.63
CA LEU A 298 25.33 -6.39 4.80
C LEU A 298 25.95 -7.77 5.03
N THR A 299 26.47 -8.41 3.99
CA THR A 299 26.95 -9.80 4.07
C THR A 299 28.45 -9.88 4.39
N SER A 300 29.23 -9.02 3.75
CA SER A 300 30.66 -8.80 3.98
C SER A 300 31.00 -7.35 3.64
N SER A 301 32.23 -6.89 3.93
CA SER A 301 32.64 -5.50 3.67
C SER A 301 32.56 -5.08 2.18
N GLU A 302 32.49 -6.03 1.26
CA GLU A 302 32.56 -5.77 -0.20
C GLU A 302 31.28 -6.12 -0.96
N GLN A 303 30.28 -6.73 -0.32
CA GLN A 303 29.06 -7.20 -0.99
C GLN A 303 27.79 -6.80 -0.26
N LEU A 304 26.79 -6.38 -1.04
CA LEU A 304 25.43 -6.15 -0.57
C LEU A 304 24.46 -7.07 -1.31
N ALA A 305 23.72 -7.87 -0.54
CA ALA A 305 22.59 -8.61 -1.07
C ALA A 305 21.39 -7.66 -1.18
N VAL A 306 20.98 -7.34 -2.41
CA VAL A 306 19.88 -6.42 -2.70
C VAL A 306 18.62 -7.23 -3.00
N LEU A 307 17.54 -6.92 -2.28
CA LEU A 307 16.24 -7.55 -2.46
C LEU A 307 15.15 -6.50 -2.58
N THR A 308 14.36 -6.62 -3.65
CA THR A 308 13.18 -5.79 -3.88
C THR A 308 11.89 -6.56 -3.69
N ASN A 309 11.88 -7.88 -3.53
CA ASN A 309 10.65 -8.65 -3.27
C ASN A 309 10.41 -8.76 -1.75
N SER A 310 9.27 -8.24 -1.29
CA SER A 310 8.92 -8.18 0.14
C SER A 310 8.88 -9.56 0.79
N ASP A 311 8.34 -10.55 0.09
CA ASP A 311 8.17 -11.90 0.62
C ASP A 311 9.50 -12.60 0.83
N ALA A 312 10.45 -12.43 -0.09
CA ALA A 312 11.81 -12.94 0.05
C ALA A 312 12.58 -12.26 1.18
N VAL A 313 12.42 -10.95 1.36
CA VAL A 313 12.99 -10.24 2.50
C VAL A 313 12.46 -10.81 3.82
N LEU A 314 11.14 -11.07 3.91
CA LEU A 314 10.54 -11.67 5.10
C LEU A 314 11.16 -13.05 5.42
N GLN A 315 11.42 -13.87 4.39
CA GLN A 315 12.13 -15.15 4.59
C GLN A 315 13.55 -14.90 5.13
N LEU A 316 14.32 -13.98 4.55
CA LEU A 316 15.67 -13.67 5.05
C LEU A 316 15.67 -13.11 6.47
N LEU A 317 14.66 -12.31 6.84
CA LEU A 317 14.52 -11.79 8.20
C LEU A 317 14.43 -12.92 9.24
N PHE A 318 13.85 -14.07 8.88
CA PHE A 318 13.84 -15.28 9.69
C PHE A 318 15.15 -16.06 9.59
N TYR A 319 15.52 -16.49 8.39
CA TYR A 319 16.61 -17.46 8.21
C TYR A 319 17.97 -16.92 8.65
N CYS A 320 18.21 -15.61 8.53
CA CYS A 320 19.44 -15.00 9.02
C CYS A 320 19.53 -14.92 10.56
N LEU A 321 18.42 -15.08 11.28
CA LEU A 321 18.38 -15.01 12.75
C LEU A 321 18.52 -16.41 13.39
N GLN A 322 18.54 -17.48 12.59
CA GLN A 322 18.60 -18.85 13.12
C GLN A 322 19.86 -19.09 13.95
N LEU A 323 19.72 -19.94 14.97
CA LEU A 323 20.85 -20.42 15.75
C LEU A 323 21.52 -21.58 15.03
N ASP A 324 22.84 -21.59 15.04
CA ASP A 324 23.58 -22.82 14.74
C ASP A 324 23.26 -23.86 15.83
N PRO A 325 23.11 -25.15 15.48
CA PRO A 325 22.75 -26.20 16.44
C PRO A 325 23.67 -26.31 17.67
N GLN A 326 24.92 -25.85 17.55
CA GLN A 326 25.91 -25.86 18.63
C GLN A 326 25.93 -24.57 19.46
N GLN A 327 25.23 -23.54 19.01
CA GLN A 327 25.28 -22.22 19.61
C GLN A 327 24.31 -22.09 20.78
N GLN A 328 24.75 -21.46 21.87
CA GLN A 328 23.88 -21.15 22.99
C GLN A 328 22.91 -20.01 22.66
N LEU A 329 21.68 -20.10 23.18
CA LEU A 329 20.63 -19.08 23.00
C LEU A 329 21.10 -17.68 23.41
N ARG A 330 21.83 -17.60 24.52
CA ARG A 330 22.36 -16.36 25.06
C ARG A 330 23.35 -15.70 24.10
N ASP A 331 24.28 -16.48 23.56
CA ASP A 331 25.29 -15.98 22.61
C ASP A 331 24.62 -15.49 21.32
N ALA A 332 23.57 -16.17 20.86
CA ALA A 332 22.80 -15.74 19.68
C ALA A 332 22.08 -14.42 19.93
N ALA A 333 21.41 -14.29 21.08
CA ALA A 333 20.80 -13.04 21.49
C ALA A 333 21.85 -11.91 21.57
N GLU A 334 23.03 -12.17 22.13
CA GLU A 334 24.09 -11.15 22.30
C GLU A 334 24.66 -10.69 20.96
N ARG A 335 24.91 -11.63 20.04
CA ARG A 335 25.31 -11.32 18.66
C ARG A 335 24.26 -10.47 17.95
N SER A 336 22.98 -10.79 18.13
CA SER A 336 21.88 -10.07 17.49
C SER A 336 21.73 -8.62 17.98
N LEU A 337 22.03 -8.37 19.26
CA LEU A 337 22.06 -7.03 19.84
C LEU A 337 23.28 -6.25 19.35
N SER A 338 24.45 -6.88 19.39
CA SER A 338 25.70 -6.26 18.94
C SER A 338 25.62 -5.83 17.47
N ALA A 339 24.96 -6.62 16.64
CA ALA A 339 24.75 -6.36 15.23
C ALA A 339 23.98 -5.05 14.95
N HIS A 340 23.11 -4.62 15.86
CA HIS A 340 22.36 -3.37 15.70
C HIS A 340 23.26 -2.12 15.64
N TRP A 341 24.50 -2.23 16.12
CA TRP A 341 25.51 -1.17 16.08
C TRP A 341 26.59 -1.40 15.01
N GLN A 342 26.49 -2.43 14.17
CA GLN A 342 27.51 -2.82 13.18
C GLN A 342 27.25 -2.25 11.77
N TYR A 343 26.64 -1.07 11.69
CA TYR A 343 26.37 -0.38 10.43
C TYR A 343 27.52 0.54 9.98
N GLU A 344 28.47 0.82 10.87
CA GLU A 344 29.64 1.67 10.61
C GLU A 344 30.40 1.33 9.32
N PRO A 345 30.63 0.04 8.95
CA PRO A 345 31.35 -0.31 7.73
C PRO A 345 30.73 0.29 6.46
N ILE A 346 29.42 0.58 6.44
CA ILE A 346 28.73 1.22 5.30
C ILE A 346 29.46 2.49 4.86
N LYS A 347 29.97 3.30 5.80
CA LYS A 347 30.61 4.58 5.45
C LYS A 347 31.80 4.40 4.52
N GLN A 348 32.61 3.37 4.79
CA GLN A 348 33.81 3.07 4.00
C GLN A 348 33.47 2.23 2.78
N SER A 349 32.62 1.22 2.95
CA SER A 349 32.19 0.36 1.84
C SER A 349 31.56 1.20 0.73
N MET A 350 30.70 2.18 1.06
CA MET A 350 30.03 3.01 0.05
C MET A 350 30.98 3.97 -0.69
N MET A 351 32.19 4.21 -0.16
CA MET A 351 33.24 4.94 -0.85
C MET A 351 34.03 4.06 -1.83
N GLN A 352 33.83 2.74 -1.79
CA GLN A 352 34.43 1.77 -2.68
C GLN A 352 33.38 1.20 -3.63
N GLU A 353 33.82 0.53 -4.69
CA GLU A 353 32.92 -0.14 -5.62
C GLU A 353 32.31 -1.39 -4.95
N ILE A 354 31.14 -1.23 -4.32
CA ILE A 354 30.39 -2.35 -3.77
C ILE A 354 29.67 -3.11 -4.88
N VAL A 355 29.73 -4.44 -4.82
CA VAL A 355 28.93 -5.30 -5.68
C VAL A 355 27.53 -5.48 -5.07
N CYS A 356 26.52 -4.94 -5.75
CA CYS A 356 25.11 -5.22 -5.47
C CYS A 356 24.69 -6.52 -6.17
N VAL A 357 24.28 -7.52 -5.39
CA VAL A 357 23.85 -8.83 -5.92
C VAL A 357 22.33 -8.92 -5.88
N ASP A 358 21.68 -9.10 -7.03
CA ASP A 358 20.26 -9.49 -7.11
C ASP A 358 20.11 -10.89 -6.53
N TYR A 359 19.74 -10.94 -5.26
CA TYR A 359 19.79 -12.17 -4.48
C TYR A 359 18.83 -13.22 -5.00
N LEU A 360 17.62 -12.81 -5.40
CA LEU A 360 16.60 -13.73 -5.90
C LEU A 360 16.95 -14.28 -7.28
N GLY A 361 17.57 -13.44 -8.13
CA GLY A 361 18.14 -13.89 -9.40
C GLY A 361 19.16 -15.00 -9.19
N VAL A 362 20.07 -14.83 -8.24
CA VAL A 362 21.09 -15.86 -7.92
C VAL A 362 20.45 -17.12 -7.34
N VAL A 363 19.56 -17.00 -6.34
CA VAL A 363 18.87 -18.16 -5.74
C VAL A 363 18.19 -19.01 -6.83
N SER A 364 17.45 -18.37 -7.73
CA SER A 364 16.74 -19.04 -8.83
C SER A 364 17.68 -19.83 -9.76
N SER A 365 18.91 -19.33 -9.97
CA SER A 365 19.92 -19.99 -10.82
C SER A 365 20.64 -21.17 -10.15
N THR A 366 20.70 -21.20 -8.80
CA THR A 366 21.52 -22.17 -8.04
C THR A 366 20.84 -23.50 -7.74
N LEU A 367 19.51 -23.53 -7.70
CA LEU A 367 18.72 -24.72 -7.32
C LEU A 367 18.65 -25.88 -8.33
N PRO A 368 18.93 -25.74 -9.65
CA PRO A 368 18.92 -26.91 -10.54
C PRO A 368 20.06 -27.89 -10.20
N GLY A 369 19.74 -28.99 -9.51
CA GLY A 369 20.54 -30.22 -9.52
C GLY A 369 21.66 -30.38 -8.48
N ARG A 370 21.79 -29.51 -7.45
CA ARG A 370 22.83 -29.66 -6.41
C ARG A 370 22.30 -30.31 -5.12
N GLN A 371 22.89 -31.45 -4.72
CA GLN A 371 22.79 -31.99 -3.37
C GLN A 371 23.84 -31.30 -2.48
N MET A 372 23.50 -30.19 -1.84
CA MET A 372 24.35 -29.55 -0.83
C MET A 372 23.48 -29.14 0.37
N SER A 373 23.99 -29.31 1.59
CA SER A 373 23.24 -29.04 2.83
C SER A 373 23.06 -27.55 3.14
N SER A 374 24.06 -26.74 2.80
CA SER A 374 24.03 -25.27 2.83
C SER A 374 24.63 -24.71 1.54
N THR A 375 24.23 -23.49 1.16
CA THR A 375 24.83 -22.78 0.02
C THR A 375 25.13 -21.35 0.43
N ILE A 376 26.35 -20.89 0.15
CA ILE A 376 26.71 -19.48 0.28
C ILE A 376 26.17 -18.78 -0.97
N VAL A 377 25.16 -17.95 -0.79
CA VAL A 377 24.61 -17.10 -1.84
C VAL A 377 24.82 -15.65 -1.42
N GLY A 378 25.50 -14.86 -2.26
CA GLY A 378 25.76 -13.43 -2.01
C GLY A 378 26.48 -13.11 -0.68
N GLY A 379 27.24 -14.06 -0.12
CA GLY A 379 27.90 -13.93 1.18
C GLY A 379 27.06 -14.33 2.40
N LEU A 380 25.80 -14.73 2.22
CA LEU A 380 24.99 -15.34 3.29
C LEU A 380 25.03 -16.86 3.17
N GLU A 381 25.38 -17.54 4.27
CA GLU A 381 25.21 -18.99 4.37
C GLU A 381 23.75 -19.29 4.74
N LEU A 382 23.04 -19.96 3.84
CA LEU A 382 21.63 -20.30 4.02
C LEU A 382 21.41 -21.81 4.01
N SER A 383 20.45 -22.25 4.82
CA SER A 383 20.00 -23.64 4.84
C SER A 383 19.26 -24.00 3.54
N LYS A 384 19.10 -25.30 3.29
CA LYS A 384 18.31 -25.78 2.14
C LYS A 384 16.86 -25.30 2.20
N GLU A 385 16.26 -25.30 3.39
CA GLU A 385 14.90 -24.82 3.63
C GLU A 385 14.78 -23.33 3.30
N ALA A 386 15.77 -22.52 3.70
CA ALA A 386 15.84 -21.10 3.35
C ALA A 386 15.83 -20.89 1.84
N MET A 387 16.66 -21.66 1.12
CA MET A 387 16.74 -21.60 -0.34
C MET A 387 15.42 -21.99 -1.02
N LEU A 388 14.72 -23.00 -0.50
CA LEU A 388 13.40 -23.40 -1.00
C LEU A 388 12.34 -22.32 -0.77
N SER A 389 12.30 -21.71 0.43
CA SER A 389 11.35 -20.65 0.76
C SER A 389 11.59 -19.38 -0.07
N LEU A 390 12.85 -18.99 -0.29
CA LEU A 390 13.21 -17.88 -1.16
C LEU A 390 12.86 -18.15 -2.62
N SER A 391 13.11 -19.37 -3.09
CA SER A 391 12.70 -19.79 -4.43
C SER A 391 11.18 -19.76 -4.59
N ALA A 392 10.42 -20.20 -3.59
CA ALA A 392 8.96 -20.13 -3.60
C ALA A 392 8.46 -18.68 -3.71
N ALA A 393 9.04 -17.74 -2.96
CA ALA A 393 8.73 -16.31 -3.08
C ALA A 393 9.04 -15.76 -4.48
N GLY A 394 10.19 -16.12 -5.06
CA GLY A 394 10.55 -15.74 -6.42
C GLY A 394 9.64 -16.34 -7.51
N GLN A 395 9.27 -17.62 -7.38
CA GLN A 395 8.32 -18.27 -8.31
C GLN A 395 6.91 -17.71 -8.17
N TRP A 396 6.50 -17.33 -6.95
CA TRP A 396 5.23 -16.67 -6.73
C TRP A 396 5.15 -15.36 -7.50
N GLU A 397 6.18 -14.50 -7.41
CA GLU A 397 6.27 -13.27 -8.21
C GLU A 397 6.13 -13.55 -9.71
N LYS A 398 6.87 -14.53 -10.22
CA LYS A 398 6.82 -14.94 -11.63
C LYS A 398 5.43 -15.46 -12.04
N GLN A 399 4.73 -16.14 -11.14
CA GLN A 399 3.35 -16.57 -11.37
C GLN A 399 2.42 -15.37 -11.49
N ARG A 400 2.60 -14.32 -10.66
CA ARG A 400 1.84 -13.06 -10.79
C ARG A 400 2.07 -12.39 -12.13
N GLU A 401 3.32 -12.33 -12.59
CA GLU A 401 3.68 -11.82 -13.92
C GLU A 401 3.02 -12.64 -15.05
N THR A 402 2.99 -13.97 -14.92
CA THR A 402 2.36 -14.88 -15.90
C THR A 402 0.83 -14.69 -15.94
N ASN A 403 0.22 -14.57 -14.76
CA ASN A 403 -1.21 -14.26 -14.60
C ASN A 403 -1.57 -12.94 -15.28
N GLN A 404 -0.76 -11.90 -15.05
CA GLN A 404 -0.92 -10.61 -15.71
C GLN A 404 -0.82 -10.74 -17.23
N ALA A 405 0.18 -11.46 -17.75
CA ALA A 405 0.33 -11.66 -19.19
C ALA A 405 -0.87 -12.38 -19.83
N LYS A 406 -1.46 -13.36 -19.13
CA LYS A 406 -2.69 -14.05 -19.57
C LYS A 406 -3.88 -13.07 -19.65
N ILE A 407 -4.02 -12.21 -18.65
CA ILE A 407 -5.08 -11.19 -18.59
C ILE A 407 -4.89 -10.14 -19.68
N ASP A 408 -3.68 -9.64 -19.87
CA ASP A 408 -3.31 -8.66 -20.90
C ASP A 408 -3.55 -9.18 -22.32
N GLY A 409 -3.38 -10.48 -22.54
CA GLY A 409 -3.64 -11.13 -23.82
C GLY A 409 -5.11 -11.51 -24.01
N ALA A 410 -5.45 -12.72 -23.55
CA ALA A 410 -6.70 -13.38 -23.91
C ALA A 410 -7.93 -12.69 -23.28
N SER A 411 -7.85 -12.33 -22.00
CA SER A 411 -8.98 -11.70 -21.29
C SER A 411 -9.22 -10.28 -21.80
N CYS A 412 -8.18 -9.46 -21.98
CA CYS A 412 -8.31 -8.11 -22.51
C CYS A 412 -8.97 -8.09 -23.90
N THR A 413 -8.60 -9.04 -24.77
CA THR A 413 -9.18 -9.18 -26.11
C THR A 413 -10.68 -9.45 -26.03
N LYS A 414 -11.09 -10.45 -25.23
CA LYS A 414 -12.52 -10.78 -25.01
C LYS A 414 -13.31 -9.61 -24.43
N ILE A 415 -12.74 -8.91 -23.45
CA ILE A 415 -13.37 -7.72 -22.85
C ILE A 415 -13.64 -6.67 -23.93
N ARG A 416 -12.64 -6.36 -24.78
CA ARG A 416 -12.77 -5.34 -25.84
C ARG A 416 -13.82 -5.74 -26.88
N GLU A 417 -13.87 -7.01 -27.27
CA GLU A 417 -14.87 -7.53 -28.22
C GLU A 417 -16.30 -7.42 -27.67
N ALA A 418 -16.52 -7.86 -26.43
CA ALA A 418 -17.82 -7.76 -25.79
C ALA A 418 -18.25 -6.29 -25.57
N LEU A 419 -17.32 -5.40 -25.19
CA LEU A 419 -17.60 -3.96 -25.08
C LEU A 419 -17.96 -3.33 -26.43
N LYS A 420 -17.31 -3.75 -27.53
CA LYS A 420 -17.65 -3.28 -28.88
C LYS A 420 -19.07 -3.67 -29.25
N SER A 421 -19.47 -4.92 -28.95
CA SER A 421 -20.84 -5.41 -29.16
C SER A 421 -21.88 -4.59 -28.38
N LEU A 422 -21.63 -4.34 -27.09
CA LEU A 422 -22.53 -3.55 -26.26
C LEU A 422 -22.61 -2.08 -26.68
N ASN A 423 -21.53 -1.52 -27.20
CA ASN A 423 -21.54 -0.16 -27.72
C ASN A 423 -22.36 -0.05 -29.02
N GLU A 424 -22.37 -1.10 -29.85
CA GLU A 424 -23.24 -1.20 -31.03
C GLU A 424 -24.72 -1.33 -30.64
N TYR A 425 -25.01 -2.16 -29.62
CA TYR A 425 -26.34 -2.23 -29.01
C TYR A 425 -26.82 -0.86 -28.52
N LYS A 426 -25.96 -0.11 -27.79
CA LYS A 426 -26.27 1.24 -27.33
C LYS A 426 -26.64 2.18 -28.48
N ARG A 427 -25.83 2.21 -29.54
CA ARG A 427 -26.08 3.04 -30.74
C ARG A 427 -27.39 2.67 -31.42
N THR A 428 -27.70 1.38 -31.50
CA THR A 428 -28.94 0.88 -32.11
C THR A 428 -30.17 1.36 -31.33
N CYS A 429 -30.12 1.30 -30.00
CA CYS A 429 -31.20 1.84 -29.15
C CYS A 429 -31.37 3.36 -29.33
N GLU A 430 -30.26 4.10 -29.35
CA GLU A 430 -30.26 5.56 -29.57
C GLU A 430 -30.87 5.94 -30.93
N LEU A 431 -30.61 5.16 -31.99
CA LEU A 431 -31.24 5.34 -33.31
C LEU A 431 -32.77 5.15 -33.28
N HIS A 432 -33.28 4.33 -32.35
CA HIS A 432 -34.70 4.12 -32.13
C HIS A 432 -35.31 5.10 -31.11
N GLU A 433 -34.56 6.14 -30.71
CA GLU A 433 -34.95 7.15 -29.72
C GLU A 433 -35.32 6.55 -28.35
N VAL A 434 -34.71 5.42 -27.99
CA VAL A 434 -34.90 4.75 -26.69
C VAL A 434 -33.54 4.65 -26.01
N SER A 435 -33.50 4.87 -24.69
CA SER A 435 -32.27 4.62 -23.96
C SER A 435 -31.97 3.13 -23.94
N TYR A 436 -30.71 2.75 -24.13
CA TYR A 436 -30.30 1.35 -24.05
C TYR A 436 -30.55 0.74 -22.67
N TYR A 437 -30.62 1.57 -21.61
CA TYR A 437 -31.08 1.17 -20.28
C TYR A 437 -32.54 0.70 -20.31
N ASP A 438 -33.43 1.53 -20.88
CA ASP A 438 -34.87 1.23 -20.95
C ASP A 438 -35.15 0.04 -21.86
N SER A 439 -34.48 -0.04 -23.02
CA SER A 439 -34.58 -1.20 -23.92
C SER A 439 -34.18 -2.49 -23.20
N PHE A 440 -33.05 -2.47 -22.50
CA PHE A 440 -32.56 -3.61 -21.75
C PHE A 440 -33.48 -3.99 -20.57
N LYS A 441 -33.99 -2.99 -19.83
CA LYS A 441 -34.91 -3.20 -18.70
C LYS A 441 -36.21 -3.87 -19.16
N LEU A 442 -36.70 -3.53 -20.36
CA LEU A 442 -37.90 -4.15 -20.94
C LEU A 442 -37.63 -5.50 -21.62
N GLN A 443 -36.45 -5.66 -22.23
CA GLN A 443 -35.98 -6.84 -22.99
C GLN A 443 -37.06 -7.46 -23.89
N ARG A 444 -37.43 -6.73 -24.93
CA ARG A 444 -38.47 -7.14 -25.88
C ARG A 444 -37.90 -7.78 -27.13
N GLU A 445 -36.67 -7.42 -27.48
CA GLU A 445 -36.05 -7.76 -28.75
C GLU A 445 -34.86 -8.70 -28.57
N VAL A 446 -34.53 -9.48 -29.60
CA VAL A 446 -33.41 -10.44 -29.57
C VAL A 446 -32.08 -9.78 -29.20
N HIS A 447 -31.87 -8.54 -29.66
CA HIS A 447 -30.65 -7.79 -29.36
C HIS A 447 -30.53 -7.42 -27.86
N ASP A 448 -31.64 -7.27 -27.14
CA ASP A 448 -31.62 -7.08 -25.68
C ASP A 448 -31.15 -8.35 -24.95
N PHE A 449 -31.54 -9.53 -25.44
CA PHE A 449 -31.06 -10.82 -24.91
C PHE A 449 -29.56 -11.01 -25.20
N ASN A 450 -29.11 -10.67 -26.41
CA ASN A 450 -27.69 -10.73 -26.76
C ASN A 450 -26.85 -9.77 -25.91
N ALA A 451 -27.34 -8.55 -25.66
CA ALA A 451 -26.69 -7.61 -24.75
C ALA A 451 -26.59 -8.19 -23.32
N ASN A 452 -27.61 -8.92 -22.86
CA ASN A 452 -27.57 -9.57 -21.56
C ASN A 452 -26.52 -10.69 -21.48
N VAL A 453 -26.32 -11.46 -22.56
CA VAL A 453 -25.24 -12.46 -22.65
C VAL A 453 -23.87 -11.77 -22.57
N SER A 454 -23.62 -10.75 -23.39
CA SER A 454 -22.35 -10.01 -23.34
C SER A 454 -22.10 -9.34 -21.97
N ARG A 455 -23.16 -8.84 -21.30
CA ARG A 455 -23.07 -8.34 -19.91
C ARG A 455 -22.59 -9.42 -18.95
N LEU A 456 -23.13 -10.64 -19.04
CA LEU A 456 -22.73 -11.77 -18.18
C LEU A 456 -21.29 -12.24 -18.45
N GLU A 457 -20.88 -12.31 -19.72
CA GLU A 457 -19.50 -12.64 -20.11
C GLU A 457 -18.51 -11.64 -19.50
N LEU A 458 -18.80 -10.34 -19.64
CA LEU A 458 -17.99 -9.29 -19.04
C LEU A 458 -17.98 -9.38 -17.51
N ALA A 459 -19.13 -9.64 -16.88
CA ALA A 459 -19.21 -9.81 -15.43
C ALA A 459 -18.27 -10.94 -14.95
N GLY A 460 -18.28 -12.09 -15.61
CA GLY A 460 -17.39 -13.22 -15.28
C GLY A 460 -15.90 -12.89 -15.41
N LEU A 461 -15.52 -12.21 -16.50
CA LEU A 461 -14.11 -11.81 -16.73
C LEU A 461 -13.62 -10.80 -15.69
N TRP A 462 -14.43 -9.79 -15.36
CA TRP A 462 -14.07 -8.79 -14.35
C TRP A 462 -14.10 -9.36 -12.93
N ASP A 463 -15.05 -10.25 -12.61
CA ASP A 463 -15.09 -10.90 -11.31
C ASP A 463 -13.87 -11.83 -11.11
N GLU A 464 -13.39 -12.53 -12.17
CA GLU A 464 -12.11 -13.28 -12.13
C GLU A 464 -10.93 -12.35 -11.79
N ILE A 465 -10.80 -11.20 -12.47
CA ILE A 465 -9.74 -10.21 -12.22
C ILE A 465 -9.80 -9.69 -10.77
N VAL A 466 -10.99 -9.36 -10.28
CA VAL A 466 -11.19 -8.89 -8.89
C VAL A 466 -10.79 -9.96 -7.88
N GLU A 467 -11.16 -11.23 -8.10
CA GLU A 467 -10.77 -12.32 -7.21
C GLU A 467 -9.25 -12.57 -7.23
N MET A 468 -8.61 -12.48 -8.39
CA MET A 468 -7.15 -12.57 -8.51
C MET A 468 -6.45 -11.45 -7.71
N LEU A 469 -6.95 -10.21 -7.77
CA LEU A 469 -6.43 -9.11 -6.96
C LEU A 469 -6.59 -9.36 -5.46
N ARG A 470 -7.77 -9.86 -5.04
CA ARG A 470 -8.02 -10.20 -3.63
C ARG A 470 -7.10 -11.31 -3.12
N ARG A 471 -6.69 -12.24 -3.97
CA ARG A 471 -5.74 -13.32 -3.66
C ARG A 471 -4.27 -12.93 -3.84
N ARG A 472 -3.98 -11.67 -4.19
CA ARG A 472 -2.63 -11.17 -4.50
C ARG A 472 -1.95 -11.94 -5.65
N GLU A 473 -2.73 -12.47 -6.59
CA GLU A 473 -2.27 -13.26 -7.74
C GLU A 473 -1.84 -12.38 -8.92
N LEU A 474 -1.88 -11.05 -8.77
CA LEU A 474 -1.44 -10.06 -9.76
C LEU A 474 -0.38 -9.12 -9.15
N PRO A 475 0.51 -8.54 -9.98
CA PRO A 475 1.54 -7.62 -9.50
C PRO A 475 0.95 -6.37 -8.85
N ASP A 476 1.64 -5.81 -7.85
CA ASP A 476 1.11 -4.72 -7.01
C ASP A 476 0.80 -3.43 -7.81
N GLY A 477 1.48 -3.24 -8.95
CA GLY A 477 1.25 -2.11 -9.86
C GLY A 477 0.06 -2.27 -10.81
N PHE A 478 -0.61 -3.43 -10.85
CA PHE A 478 -1.66 -3.71 -11.83
C PHE A 478 -2.78 -2.66 -11.83
N GLU A 479 -3.29 -2.29 -10.64
CA GLU A 479 -4.40 -1.33 -10.46
C GLU A 479 -4.05 0.10 -10.91
N SER A 480 -2.76 0.43 -11.09
CA SER A 480 -2.30 1.76 -11.54
C SER A 480 -2.09 1.88 -13.05
N ARG A 481 -2.17 0.77 -13.79
CA ARG A 481 -1.87 0.77 -15.22
C ARG A 481 -2.97 1.51 -15.99
N GLN A 482 -2.57 2.57 -16.71
CA GLN A 482 -3.52 3.48 -17.36
C GLN A 482 -4.41 2.79 -18.41
N ASP A 483 -3.90 1.77 -19.10
CA ASP A 483 -4.68 0.96 -20.05
C ASP A 483 -5.85 0.22 -19.36
N TRP A 484 -5.60 -0.38 -18.20
CA TRP A 484 -6.61 -1.06 -17.38
C TRP A 484 -7.55 -0.09 -16.67
N VAL A 485 -7.05 1.05 -16.18
CA VAL A 485 -7.90 2.12 -15.63
C VAL A 485 -8.88 2.62 -16.68
N ASN A 486 -8.40 2.89 -17.90
CA ASN A 486 -9.25 3.35 -19.01
C ASN A 486 -10.25 2.27 -19.44
N LEU A 487 -9.82 1.01 -19.55
CA LEU A 487 -10.69 -0.11 -19.92
C LEU A 487 -11.76 -0.37 -18.86
N GLY A 488 -11.39 -0.31 -17.58
CA GLY A 488 -12.31 -0.44 -16.44
C GLY A 488 -13.32 0.71 -16.39
N THR A 489 -12.88 1.94 -16.63
CA THR A 489 -13.77 3.11 -16.70
C THR A 489 -14.78 2.99 -17.84
N LEU A 490 -14.33 2.56 -19.02
CA LEU A 490 -15.20 2.30 -20.17
C LEU A 490 -16.21 1.19 -19.87
N TYR A 491 -15.75 0.07 -19.30
CA TYR A 491 -16.60 -1.03 -18.88
C TYR A 491 -17.67 -0.57 -17.89
N ARG A 492 -17.27 0.14 -16.83
CA ARG A 492 -18.17 0.65 -15.79
C ARG A 492 -19.24 1.56 -16.38
N ARG A 493 -18.85 2.56 -17.18
CA ARG A 493 -19.80 3.52 -17.79
C ARG A 493 -20.76 2.88 -18.79
N LEU A 494 -20.33 1.85 -19.51
CA LEU A 494 -21.18 1.19 -20.50
C LEU A 494 -22.10 0.13 -19.87
N VAL A 495 -21.59 -0.67 -18.94
CA VAL A 495 -22.22 -1.92 -18.51
C VAL A 495 -22.90 -1.82 -17.14
N GLU A 496 -22.45 -0.95 -16.24
CA GLU A 496 -23.12 -0.76 -14.94
C GLU A 496 -24.60 -0.34 -15.09
N PRO A 497 -24.98 0.54 -16.04
CA PRO A 497 -26.38 0.79 -16.35
C PRO A 497 -27.19 -0.47 -16.70
N LEU A 498 -26.60 -1.44 -17.41
CA LEU A 498 -27.30 -2.69 -17.76
C LEU A 498 -27.44 -3.62 -16.55
N ASP A 499 -26.45 -3.65 -15.66
CA ASP A 499 -26.56 -4.38 -14.40
C ASP A 499 -27.61 -3.75 -13.46
N ILE A 500 -27.71 -2.41 -13.45
CA ILE A 500 -28.77 -1.68 -12.74
C ILE A 500 -30.14 -2.01 -13.35
N ALA A 501 -30.29 -1.94 -14.68
CA ALA A 501 -31.53 -2.31 -15.37
C ALA A 501 -31.94 -3.74 -15.01
N ASN A 502 -31.00 -4.68 -15.04
CA ASN A 502 -31.23 -6.07 -14.65
C ASN A 502 -31.66 -6.20 -13.17
N TYR A 503 -31.09 -5.40 -12.27
CA TYR A 503 -31.40 -5.41 -10.85
C TYR A 503 -32.85 -5.00 -10.58
N TYR A 504 -33.27 -3.84 -11.10
CA TYR A 504 -34.62 -3.30 -10.89
C TYR A 504 -35.68 -4.05 -11.71
N ARG A 505 -35.33 -4.57 -12.89
CA ARG A 505 -36.25 -5.42 -13.67
C ARG A 505 -36.71 -6.66 -12.90
N HIS A 506 -35.80 -7.28 -12.14
CA HIS A 506 -36.11 -8.47 -11.35
C HIS A 506 -36.55 -8.13 -9.92
N SER A 507 -36.95 -6.87 -9.67
CA SER A 507 -37.37 -6.38 -8.34
C SER A 507 -36.40 -6.70 -7.20
N LYS A 508 -35.09 -6.82 -7.48
CA LYS A 508 -34.10 -7.13 -6.44
C LYS A 508 -33.98 -6.04 -5.39
N ASN A 509 -34.40 -4.82 -5.71
CA ASN A 509 -34.52 -3.71 -4.77
C ASN A 509 -35.54 -3.99 -3.65
N GLU A 510 -36.59 -4.76 -3.93
CA GLU A 510 -37.61 -5.15 -2.94
C GLU A 510 -37.08 -6.25 -2.01
N ASP A 511 -36.35 -7.23 -2.58
CA ASP A 511 -35.82 -8.37 -1.81
C ASP A 511 -34.54 -8.03 -1.03
N THR A 512 -33.60 -7.32 -1.66
CA THR A 512 -32.24 -7.12 -1.15
C THR A 512 -32.04 -5.71 -0.59
N GLY A 513 -32.83 -4.72 -1.04
CA GLY A 513 -32.66 -3.29 -0.75
C GLY A 513 -31.97 -2.53 -1.88
N SER A 514 -31.62 -1.26 -1.66
CA SER A 514 -31.12 -0.38 -2.72
C SER A 514 -29.87 -0.94 -3.44
N TYR A 515 -29.77 -0.66 -4.74
CA TYR A 515 -28.62 -1.06 -5.54
C TYR A 515 -27.32 -0.53 -4.93
N LEU A 516 -27.27 0.76 -4.57
CA LEU A 516 -26.06 1.41 -4.05
C LEU A 516 -25.57 0.81 -2.73
N SER A 517 -26.48 0.41 -1.84
CA SER A 517 -26.11 -0.12 -0.52
C SER A 517 -25.75 -1.60 -0.55
N LYS A 518 -26.52 -2.42 -1.28
CA LYS A 518 -26.46 -3.89 -1.17
C LYS A 518 -26.42 -4.62 -2.51
N GLY A 519 -26.81 -3.98 -3.61
CA GLY A 519 -26.87 -4.59 -4.94
C GLY A 519 -25.62 -4.42 -5.80
N ARG A 520 -24.79 -3.41 -5.53
CA ARG A 520 -23.69 -2.98 -6.40
C ARG A 520 -22.51 -3.98 -6.41
N PRO A 521 -22.22 -4.65 -7.54
CA PRO A 521 -21.10 -5.58 -7.66
C PRO A 521 -19.72 -4.94 -7.39
N ARG A 522 -18.78 -5.71 -6.83
CA ARG A 522 -17.44 -5.23 -6.46
C ARG A 522 -16.63 -4.72 -7.64
N ARG A 523 -16.73 -5.36 -8.82
CA ARG A 523 -16.03 -4.93 -10.05
C ARG A 523 -16.27 -3.46 -10.43
N TYR A 524 -17.45 -2.91 -10.14
CA TYR A 524 -17.72 -1.47 -10.39
C TYR A 524 -17.10 -0.57 -9.33
N LYS A 525 -17.05 -1.01 -8.07
CA LYS A 525 -16.32 -0.30 -7.01
C LYS A 525 -14.82 -0.25 -7.32
N TYR A 526 -14.23 -1.41 -7.67
CA TYR A 526 -12.82 -1.51 -8.06
C TYR A 526 -12.49 -0.55 -9.22
N THR A 527 -13.21 -0.65 -10.34
CA THR A 527 -12.94 0.18 -11.52
C THR A 527 -13.27 1.68 -11.31
N GLN A 528 -14.16 2.02 -10.38
CA GLN A 528 -14.37 3.39 -9.93
C GLN A 528 -13.17 3.91 -9.15
N GLU A 529 -12.73 3.16 -8.14
CA GLU A 529 -11.64 3.57 -7.24
C GLU A 529 -10.30 3.62 -7.98
N TRP A 530 -10.06 2.75 -8.97
CA TRP A 530 -8.91 2.85 -9.87
C TRP A 530 -8.89 4.16 -10.64
N HIS A 531 -10.04 4.57 -11.17
CA HIS A 531 -10.19 5.85 -11.87
C HIS A 531 -9.92 7.02 -10.93
N GLU A 532 -10.52 6.99 -9.74
CA GLU A 532 -10.39 8.07 -8.75
C GLU A 532 -8.95 8.21 -8.25
N GLN A 533 -8.24 7.11 -8.01
CA GLN A 533 -6.82 7.11 -7.66
C GLN A 533 -5.95 7.65 -8.80
N SER A 534 -6.17 7.18 -10.04
CA SER A 534 -5.44 7.66 -11.23
C SER A 534 -5.62 9.16 -11.46
N GLN A 535 -6.84 9.67 -11.30
CA GLN A 535 -7.15 11.10 -11.43
C GLN A 535 -6.84 11.92 -10.17
N ARG A 536 -6.47 11.26 -9.07
CA ARG A 536 -6.21 11.85 -7.74
C ARG A 536 -7.35 12.69 -7.19
N ILE A 537 -8.58 12.31 -7.53
CA ILE A 537 -9.81 12.94 -7.04
C ILE A 537 -10.32 12.22 -5.77
N SER A 538 -11.31 12.80 -5.11
CA SER A 538 -11.90 12.20 -3.91
C SER A 538 -12.56 10.87 -4.24
N PHE A 539 -12.28 9.85 -3.43
CA PHE A 539 -12.92 8.55 -3.57
C PHE A 539 -14.43 8.64 -3.37
N GLY A 540 -15.20 7.90 -4.16
CA GLY A 540 -16.67 7.96 -4.17
C GLY A 540 -17.28 9.12 -4.97
N SER A 541 -16.48 9.93 -5.67
CA SER A 541 -16.98 11.08 -6.46
C SER A 541 -17.46 10.70 -7.86
N SER A 542 -16.96 9.61 -8.43
CA SER A 542 -17.25 9.17 -9.80
C SER A 542 -18.48 8.26 -9.86
N LEU A 543 -19.65 8.84 -9.57
CA LEU A 543 -20.94 8.13 -9.50
C LEU A 543 -21.74 8.15 -10.81
N GLU A 544 -21.15 8.59 -11.93
CA GLU A 544 -21.85 8.76 -13.21
C GLU A 544 -22.51 7.47 -13.72
N SER A 545 -21.85 6.34 -13.49
CA SER A 545 -22.33 5.02 -13.92
C SER A 545 -23.45 4.46 -13.03
N CYS A 546 -23.66 5.08 -11.86
CA CYS A 546 -24.75 4.78 -10.94
C CYS A 546 -25.99 5.67 -11.14
N PHE A 547 -25.99 6.56 -12.14
CA PHE A 547 -27.09 7.50 -12.41
C PHE A 547 -28.48 6.84 -12.34
N TRP A 548 -28.65 5.73 -13.06
CA TRP A 548 -29.93 5.03 -13.11
C TRP A 548 -30.36 4.47 -11.76
N ALA A 549 -29.44 3.99 -10.93
CA ALA A 549 -29.79 3.52 -9.58
C ALA A 549 -30.31 4.68 -8.72
N MET A 550 -29.70 5.87 -8.80
CA MET A 550 -30.19 7.05 -8.09
C MET A 550 -31.57 7.49 -8.59
N ALA A 551 -31.80 7.42 -9.90
CA ALA A 551 -33.10 7.75 -10.50
C ALA A 551 -34.21 6.76 -10.09
N GLU A 552 -33.93 5.45 -10.09
CA GLU A 552 -34.89 4.41 -9.69
C GLU A 552 -35.30 4.54 -8.21
N GLU A 553 -34.34 4.82 -7.31
CA GLU A 553 -34.67 5.01 -5.88
C GLU A 553 -35.53 6.26 -5.65
N LEU A 554 -35.24 7.38 -6.32
CA LEU A 554 -36.07 8.58 -6.23
C LEU A 554 -37.49 8.35 -6.78
N GLN A 555 -37.60 7.63 -7.89
CA GLN A 555 -38.88 7.24 -8.48
C GLN A 555 -39.69 6.34 -7.55
N ALA A 556 -39.05 5.32 -6.97
CA ALA A 556 -39.69 4.40 -6.04
C ALA A 556 -40.14 5.11 -4.75
N GLU A 557 -39.35 6.03 -4.22
CA GLU A 557 -39.71 6.80 -3.03
C GLU A 557 -40.94 7.70 -3.25
N ILE A 558 -41.01 8.38 -4.40
CA ILE A 558 -42.19 9.18 -4.77
C ILE A 558 -43.41 8.27 -4.99
N ALA A 559 -43.24 7.14 -5.67
CA ALA A 559 -44.29 6.16 -5.88
C ALA A 559 -44.82 5.56 -4.55
N ASN A 560 -43.94 5.43 -3.55
CA ASN A 560 -44.27 4.96 -2.21
C ASN A 560 -44.83 6.07 -1.28
N GLY A 561 -45.19 7.23 -1.84
CA GLY A 561 -45.93 8.28 -1.13
C GLY A 561 -45.08 9.41 -0.56
N LYS A 562 -43.76 9.44 -0.80
CA LYS A 562 -42.98 10.65 -0.49
C LYS A 562 -43.37 11.79 -1.45
N THR A 563 -43.49 12.98 -0.91
CA THR A 563 -43.73 14.18 -1.71
C THR A 563 -42.44 14.63 -2.40
N PHE A 564 -42.58 15.48 -3.43
CA PHE A 564 -41.41 16.12 -4.03
C PHE A 564 -40.57 16.90 -3.00
N GLU A 565 -41.22 17.52 -2.00
CA GLU A 565 -40.51 18.26 -0.94
C GLU A 565 -39.61 17.34 -0.10
N ASP A 566 -40.03 16.10 0.15
CA ASP A 566 -39.24 15.14 0.94
C ASP A 566 -37.96 14.68 0.24
N VAL A 567 -37.91 14.79 -1.10
CA VAL A 567 -36.79 14.32 -1.93
C VAL A 567 -36.11 15.43 -2.72
N ARG A 568 -36.57 16.68 -2.58
CA ARG A 568 -36.15 17.85 -3.38
C ARG A 568 -34.63 17.97 -3.44
N ASP A 569 -33.95 17.93 -2.31
CA ASP A 569 -32.49 18.11 -2.24
C ASP A 569 -31.73 17.03 -3.03
N ARG A 570 -32.23 15.79 -3.00
CA ARG A 570 -31.63 14.67 -3.75
C ARG A 570 -31.93 14.76 -5.24
N VAL A 571 -33.11 15.24 -5.62
CA VAL A 571 -33.45 15.51 -7.03
C VAL A 571 -32.55 16.61 -7.58
N VAL A 572 -32.43 17.75 -6.87
CA VAL A 572 -31.55 18.86 -7.25
C VAL A 572 -30.09 18.41 -7.36
N LYS A 573 -29.63 17.59 -6.42
CA LYS A 573 -28.29 16.99 -6.48
C LYS A 573 -28.12 16.12 -7.72
N LEU A 574 -29.05 15.20 -7.99
CA LEU A 574 -28.99 14.32 -9.17
C LEU A 574 -28.98 15.12 -10.48
N GLU A 575 -29.75 16.20 -10.57
CA GLU A 575 -29.78 17.08 -11.74
C GLU A 575 -28.44 17.82 -11.92
N SER A 576 -27.88 18.36 -10.84
CA SER A 576 -26.57 19.02 -10.85
C SER A 576 -25.46 18.07 -11.28
N ASP A 577 -25.44 16.86 -10.71
CA ASP A 577 -24.47 15.83 -11.04
C ASP A 577 -24.63 15.37 -12.50
N ALA A 578 -25.87 15.12 -12.95
CA ALA A 578 -26.16 14.73 -14.33
C ALA A 578 -25.78 15.81 -15.35
N HIS A 579 -26.00 17.10 -15.02
CA HIS A 579 -25.54 18.21 -15.84
C HIS A 579 -24.01 18.21 -15.95
N GLY A 580 -23.30 18.11 -14.82
CA GLY A 580 -21.84 18.06 -14.78
C GLY A 580 -21.27 16.90 -15.59
N TRP A 581 -21.80 15.68 -15.41
CA TRP A 581 -21.35 14.50 -16.14
C TRP A 581 -21.71 14.53 -17.63
N SER A 582 -22.83 15.15 -18.00
CA SER A 582 -23.19 15.35 -19.41
C SER A 582 -22.20 16.30 -20.09
N MET A 583 -21.88 17.43 -19.45
CA MET A 583 -20.93 18.40 -19.96
C MET A 583 -19.50 17.84 -20.06
N SER A 584 -19.10 16.95 -19.15
CA SER A 584 -17.79 16.27 -19.22
C SER A 584 -17.77 15.08 -20.21
N GLY A 585 -18.91 14.70 -20.79
CA GLY A 585 -19.04 13.51 -21.65
C GLY A 585 -18.97 12.17 -20.91
N SER A 586 -19.07 12.18 -19.58
CA SER A 586 -19.05 10.98 -18.74
C SER A 586 -20.40 10.27 -18.68
N LEU A 587 -21.49 11.00 -18.93
CA LEU A 587 -22.86 10.50 -18.97
C LEU A 587 -23.37 10.37 -20.41
N GLY A 588 -24.06 9.28 -20.71
CA GLY A 588 -24.66 9.04 -22.02
C GLY A 588 -25.76 10.04 -22.36
N LYS A 589 -25.82 10.49 -23.63
CA LYS A 589 -26.85 11.42 -24.10
C LYS A 589 -28.24 10.77 -24.15
N ASP A 590 -28.27 9.45 -24.24
CA ASP A 590 -29.47 8.62 -24.28
C ASP A 590 -30.41 8.80 -23.07
N ILE A 591 -29.86 9.23 -21.93
CA ILE A 591 -30.63 9.55 -20.72
C ILE A 591 -31.60 10.70 -20.93
N PHE A 592 -31.27 11.67 -21.79
CA PHE A 592 -32.10 12.84 -22.05
C PHE A 592 -33.04 12.66 -23.26
N LEU A 593 -33.15 11.45 -23.81
CA LEU A 593 -34.14 11.16 -24.86
C LEU A 593 -35.56 11.32 -24.30
N SER A 594 -36.48 11.80 -25.14
CA SER A 594 -37.87 12.10 -24.75
C SER A 594 -38.62 10.90 -24.15
N ARG A 595 -38.27 9.70 -24.58
CA ARG A 595 -38.87 8.43 -24.15
C ARG A 595 -38.08 7.73 -23.03
N SER A 596 -37.02 8.34 -22.50
CA SER A 596 -36.26 7.71 -21.41
C SER A 596 -37.09 7.70 -20.14
N SER A 597 -36.95 6.65 -19.31
CA SER A 597 -37.68 6.59 -18.02
C SER A 597 -37.36 7.78 -17.12
N PHE A 598 -36.12 8.29 -17.17
CA PHE A 598 -35.73 9.48 -16.44
C PHE A 598 -36.47 10.73 -16.90
N VAL A 599 -36.55 10.98 -18.21
CA VAL A 599 -37.26 12.16 -18.75
C VAL A 599 -38.76 12.07 -18.49
N ILE A 600 -39.35 10.88 -18.66
CA ILE A 600 -40.77 10.64 -18.38
C ILE A 600 -41.08 10.97 -16.92
N TRP A 601 -40.29 10.44 -15.99
CA TRP A 601 -40.43 10.76 -14.56
C TRP A 601 -40.17 12.24 -14.28
N TRP A 602 -39.10 12.81 -14.82
CA TRP A 602 -38.73 14.20 -14.59
C TRP A 602 -39.85 15.16 -14.99
N LYS A 603 -40.56 14.88 -16.10
CA LYS A 603 -41.74 15.66 -16.54
C LYS A 603 -42.92 15.63 -15.56
N THR A 604 -42.98 14.66 -14.64
CA THR A 604 -44.00 14.61 -13.57
C THR A 604 -43.70 15.52 -12.38
N LEU A 605 -42.48 16.05 -12.28
CA LEU A 605 -42.09 16.95 -11.20
C LEU A 605 -42.76 18.33 -11.31
N PRO A 606 -42.90 19.07 -10.20
CA PRO A 606 -43.53 20.39 -10.19
C PRO A 606 -42.95 21.36 -11.23
N GLU A 607 -43.82 22.10 -11.92
CA GLU A 607 -43.44 22.99 -13.03
C GLU A 607 -42.45 24.08 -12.62
N ASN A 608 -42.60 24.63 -11.40
CA ASN A 608 -41.68 25.59 -10.82
C ASN A 608 -40.27 25.02 -10.64
N HIS A 609 -40.15 23.75 -10.24
CA HIS A 609 -38.86 23.05 -10.16
C HIS A 609 -38.28 22.83 -11.55
N ARG A 610 -39.06 22.26 -12.47
CA ARG A 610 -38.62 21.97 -13.84
C ARG A 610 -38.11 23.20 -14.58
N SER A 611 -38.78 24.34 -14.41
CA SER A 611 -38.38 25.61 -15.04
C SER A 611 -37.09 26.19 -14.48
N ALA A 612 -36.78 25.92 -13.21
CA ALA A 612 -35.56 26.38 -12.52
C ALA A 612 -34.39 25.38 -12.60
N SER A 613 -34.64 24.16 -13.09
CA SER A 613 -33.67 23.07 -13.14
C SER A 613 -32.50 23.35 -14.09
N CYS A 614 -31.28 22.96 -13.69
CA CYS A 614 -30.08 23.08 -14.51
C CYS A 614 -30.07 22.18 -15.75
N ILE A 615 -30.89 21.11 -15.76
CA ILE A 615 -31.01 20.19 -16.90
C ILE A 615 -32.19 20.53 -17.83
N ALA A 616 -32.97 21.59 -17.54
CA ALA A 616 -34.15 21.96 -18.33
C ALA A 616 -33.84 22.18 -19.83
N LYS A 617 -32.61 22.58 -20.17
CA LYS A 617 -32.14 22.76 -21.56
C LYS A 617 -31.73 21.45 -22.25
N LEU A 618 -31.49 20.39 -21.47
CA LEU A 618 -31.09 19.08 -21.97
C LEU A 618 -32.31 18.18 -22.23
N VAL A 619 -33.42 18.42 -21.53
CA VAL A 619 -34.65 17.64 -21.65
C VAL A 619 -35.53 18.20 -22.77
N PRO A 620 -35.95 17.38 -23.76
CA PRO A 620 -36.90 17.82 -24.78
C PRO A 620 -38.29 18.03 -24.16
N TRP A 621 -38.89 19.19 -24.41
CA TRP A 621 -40.22 19.56 -23.92
C TRP A 621 -41.33 18.68 -24.49
#